data_AF-A0A914RTH3-F1
#
_entry.id   AF-A0A914RTH3-F1
#
_cell.length_a   1.000
_cell.length_b   1.000
_cell.length_c   1.000
_cell.angle_alpha   90.00
_cell.angle_beta   90.00
_cell.angle_gamma   90.00
#
_symmetry.space_group_name_H-M   'P 1'
#
loop_
_entity.id
_entity.type
_entity.pdbx_description
1 polymer ?
#
loop_
_entity_poly.entity_id
_entity_poly.type
_entity_poly.pdbx_seq_one_letter_code
_entity_poly.pdbx_strand_id
1 'polypeptide(L)'
;MRARLVSRDIKQIDLDINRTYRDHLAFRRRYDLKQQSLFNVLAAYAMYNTEVGYCQGMSQIAALFLMYMDEEDAFWCLHALLNLWIQQPHPLVLNKKVAALVFSSMRPSSASPSSCFPGIVR
;
A
#
# COMPACT_ATOMS: atom_id res chain seq x y z
N MET A 1 19.37 3.72 19.56
CA MET A 1 19.59 2.25 19.56
C MET A 1 18.53 1.45 20.36
N ARG A 2 17.30 1.96 20.56
CA ARG A 2 16.20 1.21 21.22
C ARG A 2 15.23 0.54 20.24
N ALA A 3 15.12 1.05 19.01
CA ALA A 3 14.24 0.47 17.99
C ALA A 3 14.60 -1.00 17.70
N ARG A 4 15.89 -1.35 17.60
CA ARG A 4 16.38 -2.71 17.27
C ARG A 4 15.89 -3.85 18.18
N LEU A 5 15.38 -3.56 19.39
CA LEU A 5 15.04 -4.57 20.39
C LEU A 5 13.53 -4.84 20.52
N VAL A 6 12.63 -4.07 19.91
CA VAL A 6 11.26 -3.94 20.46
C VAL A 6 10.13 -4.54 19.61
N SER A 7 10.32 -4.94 18.35
CA SER A 7 9.18 -5.50 17.61
C SER A 7 9.54 -6.65 16.65
N ARG A 8 8.67 -7.68 16.61
CA ARG A 8 8.65 -8.72 15.56
C ARG A 8 8.61 -8.11 14.16
N ASP A 9 8.10 -6.89 14.07
CA ASP A 9 7.84 -6.15 12.85
C ASP A 9 9.11 -5.68 12.15
N ILE A 10 10.22 -5.48 12.86
CA ILE A 10 11.45 -4.93 12.25
C ILE A 10 12.00 -5.85 11.17
N LYS A 11 11.91 -7.17 11.40
CA LYS A 11 12.30 -8.17 10.40
C LYS A 11 11.38 -8.10 9.19
N GLN A 12 10.08 -7.87 9.40
CA GLN A 12 9.12 -7.73 8.31
C GLN A 12 9.32 -6.42 7.55
N ILE A 13 9.61 -5.32 8.24
CA ILE A 13 9.94 -4.02 7.67
C ILE A 13 11.19 -4.14 6.78
N ASP A 14 12.29 -4.73 7.25
CA ASP A 14 13.51 -4.89 6.43
C ASP A 14 13.25 -5.74 5.18
N LEU A 15 12.48 -6.83 5.34
CA LEU A 15 12.08 -7.65 4.20
C LEU A 15 11.21 -6.85 3.22
N ASP A 16 10.24 -6.07 3.70
CA ASP A 16 9.34 -5.29 2.87
C ASP A 16 10.03 -4.12 2.16
N ILE A 17 10.96 -3.44 2.81
CA ILE A 17 11.76 -2.36 2.20
C ILE A 17 12.53 -2.91 1.01
N ASN A 18 13.14 -4.10 1.15
CA ASN A 18 13.90 -4.71 0.06
C ASN A 18 13.06 -5.08 -1.18
N ARG A 19 11.74 -5.21 -1.05
CA ARG A 19 10.81 -5.46 -2.18
C ARG A 19 10.05 -4.22 -2.65
N THR A 20 10.15 -3.09 -1.93
CA THR A 20 9.38 -1.88 -2.22
C THR A 20 10.09 -1.01 -3.26
N TYR A 21 9.41 -0.72 -4.38
CA TYR A 21 9.87 0.16 -5.47
C TYR A 21 11.32 -0.10 -5.96
N ARG A 22 11.69 -1.37 -6.15
CA ARG A 22 13.05 -1.76 -6.62
C ARG A 22 13.44 -1.17 -7.97
N ASP A 23 12.47 -0.87 -8.82
CA ASP A 23 12.72 -0.26 -10.13
C ASP A 23 12.87 1.27 -10.06
N HIS A 24 12.54 1.88 -8.92
CA HIS A 24 12.66 3.32 -8.72
C HIS A 24 14.09 3.70 -8.31
N LEU A 25 14.68 4.70 -8.96
CA LEU A 25 16.06 5.16 -8.72
C LEU A 25 16.36 5.42 -7.24
N ALA A 26 15.39 5.98 -6.50
CA ALA A 26 15.53 6.29 -5.08
C ALA A 26 15.58 5.06 -4.14
N PHE A 27 15.02 3.91 -4.54
CA PHE A 27 14.89 2.72 -3.69
C PHE A 27 15.60 1.49 -4.26
N ARG A 28 16.23 1.61 -5.43
CA ARG A 28 16.94 0.52 -6.13
C ARG A 28 18.16 0.01 -5.38
N ARG A 29 18.89 0.89 -4.68
CA ARG A 29 20.11 0.52 -3.94
C ARG A 29 19.76 0.12 -2.51
N ARG A 30 20.21 -1.07 -2.11
CA ARG A 30 20.01 -1.55 -0.74
C ARG A 30 20.79 -0.69 0.24
N TYR A 31 20.14 -0.31 1.34
CA TYR A 31 20.70 0.55 2.39
C TYR A 31 21.08 1.97 1.96
N ASP A 32 20.53 2.44 0.83
CA ASP A 32 20.69 3.84 0.44
C ASP A 32 19.95 4.78 1.41
N LEU A 33 20.23 6.08 1.35
CA LEU A 33 19.69 7.08 2.29
C LEU A 33 18.16 6.98 2.38
N LYS A 34 17.45 6.90 1.25
CA LYS A 34 15.98 6.80 1.23
C LYS A 34 15.43 5.48 1.79
N GLN A 35 16.17 4.37 1.68
CA GLN A 35 15.77 3.12 2.36
C GLN A 35 15.94 3.22 3.87
N GLN A 36 16.99 3.91 4.33
CA GLN A 36 17.19 4.18 5.76
C GLN A 36 16.09 5.11 6.30
N SER A 37 15.75 6.17 5.56
CA SER A 37 14.60 7.04 5.85
C SER A 37 13.30 6.23 5.97
N LEU A 38 13.03 5.34 5.02
CA LEU A 38 11.85 4.47 5.02
C LEU A 38 11.83 3.54 6.24
N PHE A 39 12.97 2.97 6.59
CA PHE A 39 13.11 2.15 7.79
C PHE A 39 12.84 2.96 9.06
N ASN A 40 13.38 4.17 9.16
CA ASN A 40 13.18 5.05 10.31
C ASN A 40 11.71 5.40 10.50
N VAL A 41 11.02 5.84 9.43
CA VAL A 41 9.58 6.21 9.48
C VAL A 41 8.72 5.02 9.90
N LEU A 42 8.93 3.84 9.30
CA LEU A 42 8.14 2.64 9.63
C LEU A 42 8.43 2.12 11.03
N ALA A 43 9.70 2.13 11.46
CA ALA A 43 10.07 1.72 12.81
C ALA A 43 9.53 2.71 13.86
N ALA A 44 9.56 4.02 13.57
CA ALA A 44 8.95 5.03 14.41
C ALA A 44 7.43 4.82 14.52
N TYR A 45 6.76 4.51 13.41
CA TYR A 45 5.31 4.24 13.43
C TYR A 45 4.97 3.00 14.26
N ALA A 46 5.68 1.89 14.07
CA ALA A 46 5.46 0.66 14.84
C ALA A 46 5.70 0.86 16.35
N MET A 47 6.61 1.75 16.72
CA MET A 47 6.86 2.13 18.11
C MET A 47 5.80 3.11 18.65
N TYR A 48 5.29 4.00 17.81
CA TYR A 48 4.29 4.99 18.20
C TYR A 48 2.92 4.35 18.43
N ASN A 49 2.50 3.44 17.56
CA ASN A 49 1.23 2.74 17.69
C ASN A 49 1.46 1.23 17.84
N THR A 50 1.66 0.79 19.09
CA THR A 50 1.91 -0.61 19.43
C THR A 50 0.67 -1.50 19.32
N GLU A 51 -0.54 -0.93 19.23
CA GLU A 51 -1.78 -1.70 19.07
C GLU A 51 -1.96 -2.22 17.64
N VAL A 52 -1.63 -1.39 16.65
CA VAL A 52 -1.68 -1.74 15.23
C VAL A 52 -0.36 -2.35 14.76
N GLY A 53 0.76 -1.80 15.22
CA GLY A 53 2.10 -2.18 14.79
C GLY A 53 2.33 -1.93 13.30
N TYR A 54 3.20 -2.75 12.71
CA TYR A 54 3.43 -2.75 11.26
C TYR A 54 2.54 -3.77 10.53
N CYS A 55 1.86 -3.32 9.49
CA CYS A 55 1.08 -4.17 8.59
C CYS A 55 1.73 -4.23 7.20
N GLN A 56 1.64 -5.41 6.57
CA GLN A 56 2.15 -5.61 5.21
C GLN A 56 1.48 -4.64 4.23
N GLY A 57 2.29 -3.90 3.47
CA GLY A 57 1.85 -2.88 2.51
C GLY A 57 2.07 -1.43 2.98
N MET A 58 2.29 -1.20 4.28
CA MET A 58 2.64 0.12 4.80
C MET A 58 3.93 0.68 4.21
N SER A 59 4.89 -0.19 3.89
CA SER A 59 6.14 0.20 3.23
C SER A 59 5.93 0.89 1.89
N GLN A 60 4.97 0.46 1.09
CA GLN A 60 4.67 1.07 -0.21
C GLN A 60 4.10 2.48 -0.02
N ILE A 61 3.19 2.65 0.93
CA ILE A 61 2.58 3.95 1.22
C ILE A 61 3.64 4.93 1.77
N ALA A 62 4.43 4.48 2.75
CA ALA A 62 5.49 5.28 3.34
C ALA A 62 6.58 5.65 2.32
N ALA A 63 6.93 4.72 1.42
CA ALA A 63 7.87 4.99 0.34
C ALA A 63 7.33 6.03 -0.64
N LEU A 64 6.03 5.99 -0.96
CA LEU A 64 5.39 6.99 -1.80
C LEU A 64 5.46 8.38 -1.15
N PHE A 65 5.16 8.50 0.15
CA PHE A 65 5.32 9.78 0.84
C PHE A 65 6.77 10.28 0.79
N LEU A 66 7.75 9.42 1.09
CA LEU A 66 9.17 9.77 1.04
C LEU A 66 9.70 10.16 -0.35
N MET A 67 8.95 9.91 -1.43
CA MET A 67 9.29 10.44 -2.76
C MET A 67 8.97 11.94 -2.89
N TYR A 68 8.00 12.45 -2.11
CA TYR A 68 7.47 13.81 -2.24
C TYR A 68 7.73 14.71 -1.03
N MET A 69 8.04 14.13 0.14
CA MET A 69 8.26 14.88 1.39
C MET A 69 9.39 14.27 2.24
N ASP A 70 9.77 14.99 3.29
CA ASP A 70 10.81 14.59 4.24
C ASP A 70 10.31 13.54 5.25
N GLU A 71 11.23 12.97 6.03
CA GLU A 71 10.94 11.87 6.97
C GLU A 71 9.85 12.23 8.00
N GLU A 72 9.85 13.45 8.52
CA GLU A 72 8.90 13.90 9.53
C GLU A 72 7.49 14.08 8.97
N ASP A 73 7.36 14.77 7.84
CA ASP A 73 6.09 14.95 7.16
C ASP A 73 5.51 13.61 6.70
N ALA A 74 6.36 12.73 6.17
CA ALA A 74 5.96 11.39 5.73
C ALA A 74 5.41 10.55 6.91
N PHE A 75 6.00 10.70 8.10
CA PHE A 75 5.50 10.05 9.30
C PHE A 75 4.11 10.56 9.68
N TRP A 76 3.91 11.88 9.73
CA TRP A 76 2.61 12.48 10.07
C TRP A 76 1.54 12.15 9.04
N CYS A 77 1.87 12.17 7.74
CA CYS A 77 0.96 11.74 6.68
C CYS A 77 0.59 10.26 6.78
N LEU A 78 1.56 9.39 7.05
CA LEU A 78 1.31 7.96 7.28
C LEU A 78 0.41 7.75 8.50
N HIS A 79 0.66 8.46 9.59
CA HIS A 79 -0.15 8.40 10.79
C HIS A 79 -1.58 8.91 10.56
N ALA A 80 -1.74 10.07 9.94
CA ALA A 80 -3.05 10.63 9.62
C ALA A 80 -3.84 9.68 8.71
N LEU A 81 -3.19 9.11 7.68
CA LEU A 81 -3.83 8.14 6.81
C LEU A 81 -4.26 6.91 7.61
N LEU A 82 -3.37 6.24 8.32
CA LEU A 82 -3.73 5.02 9.05
C LEU A 82 -4.76 5.28 10.15
N ASN A 83 -4.69 6.44 10.83
CA ASN A 83 -5.69 6.83 11.81
C ASN A 83 -7.06 7.09 11.16
N LEU A 84 -7.11 7.76 10.00
CA LEU A 84 -8.36 7.96 9.25
C LEU A 84 -8.98 6.65 8.78
N TRP A 85 -8.17 5.64 8.44
CA TRP A 85 -8.66 4.34 8.01
C TRP A 85 -9.09 3.44 9.18
N ILE A 86 -8.44 3.57 10.34
CA ILE A 86 -8.71 2.75 11.53
C ILE A 86 -9.82 3.35 12.40
N GLN A 87 -9.96 4.68 12.45
CA GLN A 87 -10.95 5.37 13.29
C GLN A 87 -12.32 5.60 12.64
N GLN A 88 -12.64 5.05 11.46
CA GLN A 88 -14.03 5.09 10.97
C GLN A 88 -14.90 4.14 11.82
N PRO A 89 -15.77 4.62 12.72
CA PRO A 89 -16.72 3.78 13.43
C PRO A 89 -18.02 3.82 12.63
N HIS A 90 -18.07 3.17 11.47
CA HIS A 90 -19.34 2.94 10.78
C HIS A 90 -19.27 1.69 9.88
N PRO A 91 -20.37 0.93 9.73
CA PRO A 91 -20.44 -0.45 9.23
C PRO A 91 -20.26 -0.59 7.71
N LEU A 92 -19.44 0.29 7.12
CA LEU A 92 -19.10 0.33 5.69
C LEU A 92 -17.80 -0.41 5.36
N VAL A 93 -17.23 -1.16 6.31
CA VAL A 93 -16.63 -2.48 5.98
C VAL A 93 -17.77 -3.44 5.61
N LEU A 94 -18.63 -3.00 4.68
CA LEU A 94 -19.56 -3.82 3.96
C LEU A 94 -18.69 -4.63 3.00
N ASN A 95 -18.15 -5.71 3.57
CA ASN A 95 -17.61 -6.88 2.91
C ASN A 95 -16.59 -6.64 1.78
N LYS A 96 -15.45 -7.34 1.87
CA LYS A 96 -14.67 -7.72 0.67
C LYS A 96 -15.54 -8.27 -0.48
N LYS A 97 -16.76 -8.75 -0.19
CA LYS A 97 -17.82 -9.12 -1.17
C LYS A 97 -18.42 -7.95 -1.96
N VAL A 98 -18.56 -6.74 -1.42
CA VAL A 98 -19.16 -5.60 -2.16
C VAL A 98 -18.16 -5.01 -3.14
N ALA A 99 -16.90 -4.89 -2.74
CA ALA A 99 -15.82 -4.59 -3.67
C ALA A 99 -15.74 -5.65 -4.79
N ALA A 100 -15.88 -6.94 -4.46
CA ALA A 100 -15.94 -8.01 -5.45
C ALA A 100 -17.18 -7.93 -6.37
N LEU A 101 -18.34 -7.52 -5.84
CA LEU A 101 -19.57 -7.30 -6.63
C LEU A 101 -19.43 -6.11 -7.57
N VAL A 102 -18.91 -4.97 -7.09
CA VAL A 102 -18.66 -3.78 -7.91
C VAL A 102 -17.63 -4.08 -9.00
N PHE A 103 -16.53 -4.77 -8.67
CA PHE A 103 -15.55 -5.23 -9.65
C PHE A 103 -16.11 -6.27 -10.62
N SER A 104 -17.06 -7.11 -10.19
CA SER A 104 -17.73 -8.06 -11.09
C SER A 104 -18.74 -7.38 -12.03
N SER A 105 -19.36 -6.27 -11.61
CA SER A 105 -20.23 -5.45 -12.46
C SER A 105 -19.47 -4.50 -13.39
N MET A 106 -18.19 -4.24 -13.12
CA MET A 106 -17.31 -3.41 -13.98
C MET A 106 -16.50 -4.22 -15.00
N ARG A 107 -16.67 -5.56 -15.06
CA ARG A 107 -16.13 -6.32 -16.19
C ARG A 107 -16.95 -5.97 -17.45
N PRO A 108 -16.34 -5.38 -18.50
CA PRO A 108 -17.07 -5.15 -19.73
C PRO A 108 -17.50 -6.51 -20.29
N SER A 109 -18.80 -6.65 -20.58
CA SER A 109 -19.32 -7.78 -21.36
C SER A 109 -18.46 -7.92 -22.60
N SER A 110 -17.63 -8.96 -22.63
CA SER A 110 -16.92 -9.35 -23.83
C SER A 110 -17.97 -9.64 -24.89
N ALA A 111 -18.09 -8.69 -25.82
CA ALA A 111 -18.48 -8.82 -27.21
C ALA A 111 -19.09 -10.19 -27.58
N SER A 112 -20.41 -10.20 -27.74
CA SER A 112 -21.05 -11.12 -28.67
C SER A 112 -20.48 -10.84 -30.08
N PRO A 113 -19.93 -11.86 -30.79
CA PRO A 113 -19.56 -11.66 -32.18
C PRO A 113 -20.84 -11.48 -33.00
N SER A 114 -20.92 -10.33 -33.65
CA SER A 114 -21.76 -9.97 -34.77
C SER A 114 -22.21 -11.15 -35.64
N SER A 115 -23.52 -11.44 -35.64
CA SER A 115 -24.21 -12.11 -36.76
C SER A 115 -25.18 -11.13 -37.42
N CYS A 116 -24.63 -10.16 -38.14
CA CYS A 116 -25.35 -9.37 -39.14
C CYS A 116 -24.42 -9.27 -40.36
N PHE A 117 -24.56 -10.22 -41.30
CA PHE A 117 -24.17 -9.98 -42.69
C PHE A 117 -25.47 -9.82 -43.51
N PRO A 118 -25.61 -8.74 -44.31
CA PRO A 118 -26.67 -8.61 -45.31
C PRO A 118 -26.24 -9.26 -46.62
N GLY A 119 -27.12 -9.95 -47.34
CA GLY A 119 -26.77 -10.48 -48.66
C GLY A 119 -27.79 -11.43 -49.30
N ILE A 120 -28.61 -10.87 -50.18
CA ILE A 120 -29.34 -11.53 -51.27
C ILE A 120 -28.35 -12.18 -52.29
N VAL A 121 -28.85 -13.17 -53.05
CA VAL A 121 -28.35 -13.82 -54.29
C VAL A 121 -27.80 -15.24 -54.13
N ARG A 122 -28.66 -16.25 -54.32
CA ARG A 122 -28.70 -17.14 -55.51
C ARG A 122 -29.96 -17.99 -55.51
#